data_AF-F6DKF1-F1
#
_entry.id   AF-F6DKF1-F1
#
_cell.length_a   1.000
_cell.length_b   1.000
_cell.length_c   1.000
_cell.angle_alpha   90.00
_cell.angle_beta   90.00
_cell.angle_gamma   90.00
#
_symmetry.space_group_name_H-M   'P 1'
#
loop_
_entity.id
_entity.type
_entity.pdbx_description
1 polymer ?
#
loop_
_entity_poly.entity_id
_entity_poly.type
_entity_poly.pdbx_seq_one_letter_code
_entity_poly.pdbx_strand_id
1 'polypeptide(L)' 'MVKKALKSALGVSIGVTIGGIVLPRILFSERYNDTYPPMLEQTLLYFVISYVICFLVSLLIEWIRIKMKNEI' A
#
# COMPACT_ATOMS: atom_id res chain seq x y z
N MET A 1 15.50 -4.88 10.03
CA MET A 1 14.34 -4.05 10.39
C MET A 1 13.84 -3.25 9.20
N VAL A 2 14.47 -2.11 8.85
CA VAL A 2 13.96 -1.18 7.82
C VAL A 2 13.91 -1.79 6.41
N LYS A 3 14.98 -2.46 5.95
CA LYS A 3 15.00 -3.10 4.60
C LYS A 3 13.91 -4.16 4.40
N LYS A 4 13.52 -4.88 5.46
CA LYS A 4 12.46 -5.91 5.40
C LYS A 4 11.07 -5.27 5.36
N ALA A 5 10.85 -4.23 6.17
CA ALA A 5 9.64 -3.42 6.14
C ALA A 5 9.43 -2.75 4.77
N LEU A 6 10.50 -2.18 4.16
CA LEU A 6 10.42 -1.59 2.81
C LEU A 6 9.97 -2.62 1.76
N LYS A 7 10.58 -3.81 1.75
CA LYS A 7 10.23 -4.87 0.79
C LYS A 7 8.80 -5.39 1.00
N SER A 8 8.37 -5.53 2.25
CA SER A 8 7.01 -5.95 2.59
C SER A 8 5.98 -4.91 2.14
N ALA A 9 6.24 -3.63 2.42
CA ALA A 9 5.35 -2.53 2.05
C ALA A 9 5.19 -2.40 0.52
N LEU A 10 6.22 -2.71 -0.27
CA LEU A 10 6.13 -2.73 -1.73
C LEU A 10 5.09 -3.75 -2.22
N GLY A 11 5.14 -4.99 -1.75
CA GLY A 11 4.20 -6.03 -2.19
C GLY A 11 2.74 -5.68 -1.83
N VAL A 12 2.52 -5.21 -0.61
CA VAL A 12 1.18 -4.86 -0.13
C VAL A 12 0.62 -3.64 -0.85
N SER A 13 1.43 -2.59 -1.05
CA SER A 13 1.00 -1.39 -1.78
C SER A 13 0.64 -1.67 -3.24
N ILE A 14 1.39 -2.54 -3.92
CA ILE A 14 1.03 -3.02 -5.27
C ILE A 14 -0.33 -3.71 -5.23
N GLY A 15 -0.54 -4.64 -4.30
CA GLY A 15 -1.81 -5.37 -4.16
C GLY A 15 -3.01 -4.45 -3.88
N VAL A 16 -2.85 -3.49 -2.97
CA VAL A 16 -3.89 -2.49 -2.63
C VAL A 16 -4.20 -1.60 -3.83
N THR A 17 -3.18 -1.17 -4.57
CA THR A 17 -3.37 -0.31 -5.75
C THR A 17 -4.09 -1.06 -6.87
N ILE A 18 -3.73 -2.33 -7.10
CA ILE A 18 -4.40 -3.17 -8.09
C ILE A 18 -5.85 -3.41 -7.67
N GLY A 19 -6.09 -3.87 -6.46
CA GLY A 19 -7.43 -4.21 -5.98
C GLY A 19 -8.36 -3.00 -5.82
N GLY A 20 -7.81 -1.85 -5.42
CA GLY A 20 -8.59 -0.64 -5.13
C GLY A 20 -8.87 0.25 -6.35
N ILE A 21 -7.98 0.25 -7.35
CA ILE A 21 -8.09 1.19 -8.49
C ILE A 21 -8.08 0.47 -9.83
N VAL A 22 -7.07 -0.38 -10.08
CA VAL A 22 -6.88 -0.99 -11.40
C VAL A 22 -8.01 -1.97 -11.71
N LEU A 23 -8.33 -2.86 -10.77
CA LEU A 23 -9.36 -3.89 -10.96
C LEU A 23 -10.75 -3.27 -11.17
N PRO A 24 -11.23 -2.31 -10.34
CA PRO A 24 -12.53 -1.69 -10.53
C PRO A 24 -12.64 -0.90 -11.84
N ARG A 25 -11.56 -0.22 -12.26
CA ARG A 25 -11.54 0.53 -13.54
C ARG A 25 -11.50 -0.38 -14.77
N ILE A 26 -10.95 -1.59 -14.67
CA ILE A 26 -11.01 -2.59 -15.75
C ILE A 26 -12.39 -3.25 -15.80
N LEU A 27 -12.94 -3.65 -14.65
CA LEU A 27 -14.21 -4.39 -14.58
C LEU A 27 -15.44 -3.51 -14.78
N PHE A 28 -15.37 -2.23 -14.38
CA PHE A 28 -16.48 -1.27 -14.42
C PHE A 28 -16.02 0.04 -15.06
N SER A 29 -15.34 -0.05 -16.19
CA SER A 29 -14.74 1.08 -16.92
C SER A 29 -15.73 2.23 -17.17
N GLU A 30 -16.99 1.92 -17.50
CA GLU A 30 -18.03 2.91 -17.77
C GLU A 30 -18.37 3.80 -16.55
N ARG A 31 -18.11 3.34 -15.32
CA ARG A 31 -18.38 4.12 -14.10
C ARG A 31 -17.17 4.87 -13.59
N TYR A 32 -15.97 4.34 -13.84
CA TYR A 32 -14.76 4.79 -13.16
C TYR A 32 -13.69 5.41 -14.06
N ASN A 33 -13.79 5.30 -15.40
CA ASN A 33 -12.79 5.92 -16.29
C ASN A 33 -12.98 7.42 -16.50
N ASP A 34 -14.22 7.92 -16.45
CA ASP A 34 -14.53 9.35 -16.59
C ASP A 34 -14.49 10.12 -15.25
N THR A 35 -14.07 9.46 -14.16
CA THR A 35 -13.97 10.09 -12.84
C THR A 35 -12.62 10.77 -12.65
N TYR A 36 -12.64 12.01 -12.16
CA TYR A 36 -11.44 12.71 -11.69
C TYR A 36 -10.96 12.13 -10.34
N PRO A 37 -9.66 11.90 -10.11
CA PRO A 37 -8.52 12.16 -11.01
C PRO A 37 -8.33 11.08 -12.09
N PRO A 38 -7.58 11.39 -13.17
CA PRO A 38 -7.19 10.43 -14.19
C PRO A 38 -6.61 9.14 -13.59
N MET A 39 -6.82 8.00 -14.26
CA MET A 39 -6.44 6.68 -13.75
C MET A 39 -4.99 6.61 -13.27
N LEU A 40 -4.06 7.17 -14.03
CA LEU A 40 -2.64 7.17 -13.69
C LEU A 40 -2.37 7.98 -12.41
N GLU A 41 -2.93 9.18 -12.30
CA GLU A 41 -2.75 10.04 -11.13
C GLU A 41 -3.33 9.40 -9.88
N GLN A 42 -4.55 8.87 -9.97
CA GLN A 42 -5.18 8.19 -8.84
C GLN A 42 -4.36 6.98 -8.42
N THR A 43 -3.89 6.17 -9.38
CA THR A 43 -3.06 4.97 -9.12
C THR A 43 -1.77 5.34 -8.39
N LEU A 44 -1.08 6.39 -8.85
CA LEU A 44 0.20 6.83 -8.30
C LEU A 44 0.03 7.39 -6.88
N LEU A 45 -1.01 8.21 -6.65
CA LEU A 45 -1.35 8.73 -5.32
C LEU A 45 -1.67 7.60 -4.34
N TYR A 46 -2.51 6.65 -4.75
CA TYR A 46 -2.88 5.52 -3.90
C TYR A 46 -1.70 4.61 -3.59
N PHE A 47 -0.83 4.39 -4.58
CA PHE A 47 0.38 3.61 -4.39
C PHE A 47 1.29 4.26 -3.34
N VAL A 48 1.55 5.57 -3.46
CA VAL A 48 2.40 6.29 -2.51
C VAL A 48 1.79 6.29 -1.11
N ILE A 49 0.50 6.61 -0.97
CA ILE A 49 -0.18 6.67 0.32
C ILE A 49 -0.22 5.28 0.97
N SER A 50 -0.63 4.25 0.23
CA SER A 50 -0.67 2.88 0.74
C SER A 50 0.72 2.36 1.11
N TYR A 51 1.76 2.73 0.35
CA TYR A 51 3.14 2.40 0.67
C TYR A 51 3.59 3.02 1.98
N VAL A 52 3.35 4.32 2.18
CA VAL A 52 3.73 5.03 3.42
C VAL A 52 3.02 4.42 4.62
N ILE A 53 1.71 4.19 4.53
CA ILE A 53 0.93 3.58 5.63
C ILE A 53 1.45 2.17 5.93
N CYS A 54 1.64 1.34 4.91
CA CYS A 54 2.08 -0.05 5.10
C CYS A 54 3.52 -0.13 5.65
N PHE A 55 4.38 0.80 5.25
CA PHE A 55 5.72 0.94 5.79
C PHE A 55 5.69 1.30 7.28
N LEU A 56 4.88 2.28 7.68
CA LEU A 56 4.73 2.67 9.09
C LEU A 56 4.19 1.53 9.95
N VAL A 57 3.17 0.81 9.47
CA VAL A 57 2.63 -0.37 10.16
C VAL A 57 3.68 -1.47 10.30
N SER A 58 4.41 -1.77 9.23
CA SER A 58 5.49 -2.77 9.25
C SER A 58 6.61 -2.40 10.22
N LEU A 59 6.94 -1.11 10.31
CA LEU A 59 7.95 -0.60 11.24
C LEU A 59 7.47 -0.72 12.69
N LEU A 60 6.20 -0.39 12.96
CA LEU A 60 5.58 -0.54 14.28
C LEU A 60 5.58 -2.00 14.74
N ILE A 61 5.18 -2.93 13.87
CA ILE A 61 5.16 -4.38 14.17
C ILE A 61 6.57 -4.87 14.50
N GLU A 62 7.56 -4.49 13.69
CA GLU A 62 8.95 -4.91 13.92
C GLU A 62 9.50 -4.29 15.22
N TRP A 63 9.15 -3.05 15.54
CA TRP A 63 9.53 -2.40 16.79
C TRP A 63 8.95 -3.13 18.01
N ILE A 64 7.65 -3.43 18.00
CA ILE A 64 6.99 -4.21 19.06
C ILE A 64 7.66 -5.58 19.22
N ARG A 65 7.96 -6.25 18.11
CA ARG A 65 8.61 -7.56 18.12
C ARG A 65 9.99 -7.53 18.78
N ILE A 66 10.79 -6.48 18.54
CA ILE A 66 12.09 -6.32 19.22
C ILE A 66 11.90 -6.01 20.70
N LYS A 67 10.97 -5.12 21.03
CA LYS A 67 10.62 -4.78 22.41
C LYS A 67 10.27 -6.03 23.22
N MET A 68 9.41 -6.90 22.69
CA MET A 68 9.04 -8.17 23.32
C MET A 68 10.21 -9.15 23.43
N LYS A 69 11.09 -9.22 22.42
CA LYS A 69 12.24 -10.12 22.46
C LYS A 69 13.30 -9.70 23.48
N ASN A 70 13.42 -8.42 23.79
CA ASN A 70 14.39 -7.91 24.76
C ASN A 70 13.92 -8.00 26.22
N GLU A 71 12.63 -8.29 26.46
CA GLU A 71 12.06 -8.45 27.81
C GLU A 71 11.95 -9.93 28.25
N ILE A 72 12.39 -10.87 27.41
CA ILE A 72 12.51 -12.33 27.69
C ILE A 72 13.99 -12.69 27.73
#